data_AF-A0A2S5RDK0-F1
#
_entry.id   AF-A0A2S5RDK0-F1
#
_cell.length_a   1.000
_cell.length_b   1.000
_cell.length_c   1.000
_cell.angle_alpha   90.00
_cell.angle_beta   90.00
_cell.angle_gamma   90.00
#
_symmetry.space_group_name_H-M   'P 1'
#
loop_
_entity.id
_entity.type
_entity.pdbx_description
1 polymer ?
#
loop_
_entity_poly.entity_id
_entity_poly.type
_entity_poly.pdbx_seq_one_letter_code
_entity_poly.pdbx_strand_id
1 'polypeptide(L)'
;MNKETPKLIEQLEIIVHYLKTKKYQEVEILRIKKALSSIVDFLIINSNDFVFLLDQEDKRNGLNLNFNVNAKNKNLMSFHEVTKILYYLKTIFAMLLSYLPDFFNYYIYSEVKYMLMFYVKETLDDPKIEAVNKRHKISDTYYHKQSALFKYIYSIYDKLLYVNLHVTQKFELNNLTEQKHYQFSADFLKSSLPLIKDGIMARKMEVFLKALDRSSAFHYIRILRNNVEHNFINPELRFNYALQTQLLFIMLMKIVIEIEFHFKRDSDIYELLTTNHTKNSKIK
;
A
#
# COMPACT_ATOMS: atom_id res chain seq x y z
N MET A 1 -10.57 -25.67 -10.25
CA MET A 1 -9.80 -24.93 -9.24
C MET A 1 -8.34 -24.89 -9.68
N ASN A 2 -7.70 -23.71 -9.65
CA ASN A 2 -6.27 -23.58 -9.97
C ASN A 2 -5.43 -24.30 -8.90
N LYS A 3 -4.50 -25.18 -9.30
CA LYS A 3 -3.59 -25.89 -8.37
C LYS A 3 -2.54 -24.96 -7.74
N GLU A 4 -2.44 -23.72 -8.19
CA GLU A 4 -1.43 -22.75 -7.76
C GLU A 4 -1.86 -21.96 -6.51
N THR A 5 -3.15 -21.71 -6.30
CA THR A 5 -3.65 -20.92 -5.16
C THR A 5 -3.35 -21.55 -3.80
N PRO A 6 -3.56 -22.87 -3.59
CA PRO A 6 -3.18 -23.51 -2.32
C PRO A 6 -1.67 -23.43 -2.04
N LYS A 7 -0.83 -23.61 -3.06
CA LYS A 7 0.63 -23.51 -2.93
C LYS A 7 1.06 -22.10 -2.55
N LEU A 8 0.42 -21.08 -3.10
CA LEU A 8 0.68 -19.69 -2.74
C LEU A 8 0.33 -19.42 -1.27
N ILE A 9 -0.81 -19.90 -0.80
CA ILE A 9 -1.22 -19.75 0.61
C ILE A 9 -0.20 -20.43 1.53
N GLU A 10 0.23 -21.66 1.20
CA GLU A 10 1.26 -22.39 1.94
C GLU A 10 2.60 -21.60 1.98
N GLN A 11 3.01 -21.00 0.86
CA GLN A 11 4.20 -20.13 0.83
C GLN A 11 4.07 -18.93 1.77
N LEU A 12 2.90 -18.28 1.82
CA LEU A 12 2.66 -17.16 2.73
C LEU A 12 2.66 -17.61 4.19
N GLU A 13 2.11 -18.79 4.50
CA GLU A 13 2.14 -19.39 5.84
C GLU A 13 3.57 -19.68 6.32
N ILE A 14 4.41 -20.22 5.44
CA ILE A 14 5.83 -20.45 5.71
C ILE A 14 6.53 -19.12 6.05
N ILE A 15 6.27 -18.05 5.28
CA ILE A 15 6.85 -16.72 5.55
C ILE A 15 6.40 -16.19 6.91
N VAL A 16 5.11 -16.32 7.24
CA VAL A 16 4.59 -15.91 8.56
C VAL A 16 5.27 -16.68 9.68
N HIS A 17 5.41 -18.01 9.54
CA HIS A 17 6.06 -18.83 10.55
C HIS A 17 7.54 -18.44 10.74
N TYR A 18 8.26 -18.25 9.64
CA TYR A 18 9.64 -17.77 9.65
C TYR A 18 9.75 -16.40 10.35
N LEU A 19 8.90 -15.44 10.00
CA LEU A 19 8.94 -14.09 10.59
C LEU A 19 8.63 -14.12 12.10
N LYS A 20 7.84 -15.06 12.60
CA LYS A 20 7.59 -15.22 14.05
C LYS A 20 8.82 -15.64 14.85
N THR A 21 9.84 -16.24 14.23
CA THR A 21 11.04 -16.70 14.92
C THR A 21 11.90 -15.55 15.48
N LYS A 22 11.74 -14.33 14.95
CA LYS A 22 12.54 -13.14 15.30
C LYS A 22 14.05 -13.30 15.10
N LYS A 23 14.47 -14.29 14.32
CA LYS A 23 15.88 -14.55 13.97
C LYS A 23 15.99 -14.53 12.46
N TYR A 24 16.56 -13.46 11.94
CA TYR A 24 16.49 -13.17 10.51
C TYR A 24 17.88 -13.07 9.89
N GLN A 25 18.02 -13.65 8.70
CA GLN A 25 19.17 -13.40 7.83
C GLN A 25 18.77 -12.38 6.76
N GLU A 26 19.66 -11.44 6.46
CA GLU A 26 19.39 -10.38 5.47
C GLU A 26 19.00 -10.96 4.10
N VAL A 27 19.66 -12.05 3.68
CA VAL A 27 19.37 -12.75 2.43
C VAL A 27 17.94 -13.32 2.41
N GLU A 28 17.45 -13.82 3.54
CA GLU A 28 16.10 -14.38 3.66
C GLU A 28 15.05 -13.27 3.62
N ILE A 29 15.30 -12.14 4.29
CA ILE A 29 14.44 -10.95 4.21
C ILE A 29 14.39 -10.41 2.77
N LEU A 30 15.52 -10.37 2.07
CA LEU A 30 15.57 -9.98 0.66
C LEU A 30 14.72 -10.92 -0.22
N ARG A 31 14.80 -12.24 0.01
CA ARG A 31 13.98 -13.23 -0.69
C ARG A 31 12.49 -13.03 -0.41
N ILE A 32 12.11 -12.77 0.85
CA ILE A 32 10.73 -12.47 1.24
C ILE A 32 10.23 -11.22 0.52
N LYS A 33 10.98 -10.11 0.53
CA LYS A 33 10.58 -8.87 -0.17
C LYS A 33 10.34 -9.12 -1.67
N LYS A 34 11.22 -9.89 -2.32
CA LYS A 34 11.07 -10.26 -3.75
C LYS A 34 9.84 -11.12 -3.98
N ALA A 35 9.62 -12.13 -3.14
CA ALA A 35 8.45 -13.00 -3.23
C ALA A 35 7.15 -12.21 -3.07
N LEU A 36 7.06 -11.34 -2.05
CA LEU A 36 5.90 -10.48 -1.82
C LEU A 36 5.64 -9.55 -3.00
N SER A 37 6.69 -8.93 -3.55
CA SER A 37 6.55 -8.09 -4.76
C SER A 37 5.93 -8.88 -5.90
N SER A 38 6.49 -10.04 -6.23
CA SER A 38 6.00 -10.88 -7.33
C SER A 38 4.56 -11.37 -7.10
N ILE A 39 4.21 -11.74 -5.86
CA ILE A 39 2.86 -12.19 -5.50
C ILE A 39 1.85 -11.06 -5.69
N VAL A 40 2.14 -9.86 -5.16
CA VAL A 40 1.26 -8.70 -5.29
C VAL A 40 1.16 -8.24 -6.74
N ASP A 41 2.27 -8.26 -7.49
CA ASP A 41 2.26 -7.93 -8.91
C ASP A 41 1.36 -8.89 -9.69
N PHE A 42 1.49 -10.20 -9.46
CA PHE A 42 0.71 -11.21 -10.15
C PHE A 42 -0.80 -11.14 -9.80
N LEU A 43 -1.14 -11.04 -8.52
CA LEU A 43 -2.53 -11.14 -8.06
C LEU A 43 -3.30 -9.83 -8.08
N ILE A 44 -2.66 -8.71 -7.72
CA ILE A 44 -3.35 -7.46 -7.39
C ILE A 44 -3.09 -6.39 -8.45
N ILE A 45 -1.84 -6.23 -8.89
CA ILE A 45 -1.49 -5.15 -9.84
C ILE A 45 -1.81 -5.55 -11.28
N ASN A 46 -1.38 -6.74 -11.71
CA ASN A 46 -1.48 -7.17 -13.11
C ASN A 46 -2.71 -8.06 -13.41
N SER A 47 -3.48 -8.43 -12.38
CA SER A 47 -4.68 -9.24 -12.53
C SER A 47 -5.93 -8.50 -12.07
N ASN A 48 -6.96 -8.57 -12.91
CA ASN A 48 -8.29 -8.06 -12.58
C ASN A 48 -9.11 -9.07 -11.77
N ASP A 49 -8.72 -10.35 -11.78
CA ASP A 49 -9.54 -11.44 -11.24
C ASP A 49 -9.72 -11.32 -9.72
N PHE A 50 -8.67 -10.91 -9.02
CA PHE A 50 -8.71 -10.73 -7.56
C PHE A 50 -9.69 -9.61 -7.15
N VAL A 51 -9.62 -8.47 -7.85
CA VAL A 51 -10.48 -7.31 -7.61
C VAL A 51 -11.91 -7.59 -8.03
N PHE A 52 -12.11 -8.35 -9.10
CA PHE A 52 -13.43 -8.81 -9.51
C PHE A 52 -14.13 -9.59 -8.40
N LEU A 53 -13.42 -10.51 -7.72
CA LEU A 53 -14.02 -11.27 -6.61
C LEU A 53 -14.42 -10.38 -5.43
N LEU A 54 -13.64 -9.33 -5.12
CA LEU A 54 -13.98 -8.35 -4.10
C LEU A 54 -15.19 -7.49 -4.51
N ASP A 55 -15.21 -6.98 -5.75
CA ASP A 55 -16.32 -6.19 -6.30
C ASP A 55 -17.64 -6.99 -6.35
N GLN A 56 -17.58 -8.28 -6.70
CA GLN A 56 -18.76 -9.13 -6.69
C GLN A 56 -19.32 -9.32 -5.27
N GLU A 57 -18.45 -9.45 -4.27
CA GLU A 57 -18.89 -9.57 -2.89
C GLU A 57 -19.49 -8.24 -2.39
N ASP A 58 -18.89 -7.10 -2.71
CA ASP A 58 -19.43 -5.79 -2.37
C ASP A 58 -20.83 -5.58 -2.96
N LYS A 59 -21.01 -5.92 -4.25
CA LYS A 59 -22.31 -5.84 -4.92
C LYS A 59 -23.35 -6.73 -4.27
N ARG A 60 -23.00 -7.98 -3.91
CA ARG A 60 -23.89 -8.88 -3.14
C ARG A 60 -24.29 -8.29 -1.79
N ASN A 61 -23.44 -7.42 -1.25
CA ASN A 61 -23.63 -6.80 0.06
C ASN A 61 -24.26 -5.40 -0.02
N GLY A 62 -24.71 -4.98 -1.20
CA GLY A 62 -25.40 -3.71 -1.42
C GLY A 62 -24.47 -2.51 -1.64
N LEU A 63 -23.14 -2.73 -1.64
CA LEU A 63 -22.16 -1.71 -2.02
C LEU A 63 -21.89 -1.79 -3.52
N ASN A 64 -22.68 -1.06 -4.31
CA ASN A 64 -22.40 -0.92 -5.73
C ASN A 64 -21.58 0.36 -5.99
N LEU A 65 -20.30 0.18 -6.30
CA LEU A 65 -19.39 1.28 -6.62
C LEU A 65 -19.53 1.77 -8.08
N ASN A 66 -20.48 1.23 -8.86
CA ASN A 66 -20.60 1.44 -10.31
C ASN A 66 -19.27 1.15 -11.05
N PHE A 67 -18.50 0.22 -10.50
CA PHE A 67 -17.21 -0.22 -11.02
C PHE A 67 -17.40 -1.55 -11.76
N ASN A 68 -16.87 -1.65 -12.97
CA ASN A 68 -16.98 -2.85 -13.79
C ASN A 68 -15.60 -3.44 -14.03
N VAL A 69 -15.34 -4.60 -13.44
CA VAL A 69 -14.07 -5.30 -13.57
C VAL A 69 -14.17 -6.39 -14.64
N ASN A 70 -13.37 -6.25 -15.69
CA ASN A 70 -13.24 -7.28 -16.72
C ASN A 70 -12.21 -8.33 -16.27
N ALA A 71 -12.69 -9.34 -15.54
CA ALA A 71 -11.91 -10.52 -15.16
C ALA A 71 -11.69 -11.46 -16.35
N LYS A 72 -10.47 -11.98 -16.46
CA LYS A 72 -10.11 -13.03 -17.43
C LYS A 72 -10.52 -14.41 -16.91
N ASN A 73 -10.35 -14.65 -15.61
CA ASN A 73 -10.75 -15.88 -14.95
C ASN A 73 -11.56 -15.60 -13.68
N LYS A 74 -12.89 -15.60 -13.83
CA LYS A 74 -13.84 -15.39 -12.73
C LYS A 74 -13.80 -16.47 -11.65
N ASN A 75 -13.21 -17.63 -11.95
CA ASN A 75 -13.10 -18.78 -11.04
C ASN A 75 -11.64 -19.08 -10.68
N LEU A 76 -10.76 -18.07 -10.74
CA LEU A 76 -9.34 -18.21 -10.41
C LEU A 76 -9.15 -18.81 -9.01
N MET A 77 -9.90 -18.28 -8.04
CA MET A 77 -9.90 -18.72 -6.64
C MET A 77 -11.26 -18.45 -5.99
N SER A 78 -11.51 -19.13 -4.87
CA SER A 78 -12.68 -18.88 -4.02
C SER A 78 -12.52 -17.58 -3.21
N PHE A 79 -13.63 -17.00 -2.78
CA PHE A 79 -13.62 -15.80 -1.92
C PHE A 79 -12.96 -16.05 -0.55
N HIS A 80 -13.03 -17.29 -0.05
CA HIS A 80 -12.32 -17.68 1.17
C HIS A 80 -10.79 -17.61 0.98
N GLU A 81 -10.29 -18.05 -0.17
CA GLU A 81 -8.87 -17.94 -0.51
C GLU A 81 -8.43 -16.48 -0.66
N VAL A 82 -9.26 -15.61 -1.27
CA VAL A 82 -9.03 -14.16 -1.33
C VAL A 82 -8.85 -13.59 0.08
N THR A 83 -9.77 -13.90 0.99
CA THR A 83 -9.74 -13.43 2.38
C THR A 83 -8.47 -13.90 3.11
N LYS A 84 -8.08 -15.16 2.93
CA LYS A 84 -6.84 -15.71 3.50
C LYS A 84 -5.59 -15.04 2.96
N ILE A 85 -5.52 -14.82 1.65
CA ILE A 85 -4.37 -14.18 1.00
C ILE A 85 -4.22 -12.74 1.51
N LEU A 86 -5.30 -11.96 1.56
CA LEU A 86 -5.27 -10.60 2.11
C LEU A 86 -4.79 -10.60 3.57
N TYR A 87 -5.34 -11.51 4.39
CA TYR A 87 -4.93 -11.66 5.78
C TYR A 87 -3.43 -11.94 5.92
N TYR A 88 -2.89 -12.92 5.17
CA TYR A 88 -1.48 -13.26 5.26
C TYR A 88 -0.56 -12.16 4.74
N LEU A 89 -0.87 -11.54 3.60
CA LEU A 89 -0.07 -10.43 3.06
C LEU A 89 -0.05 -9.24 4.04
N LYS A 90 -1.20 -8.86 4.61
CA LYS A 90 -1.30 -7.82 5.64
C LYS A 90 -0.49 -8.19 6.88
N THR A 91 -0.60 -9.43 7.34
CA THR A 91 0.13 -9.94 8.51
C THR A 91 1.64 -9.90 8.30
N ILE A 92 2.10 -10.34 7.13
CA ILE A 92 3.53 -10.30 6.77
C ILE A 92 4.02 -8.85 6.75
N PHE A 93 3.30 -7.93 6.13
CA PHE A 93 3.71 -6.52 6.11
C PHE A 93 3.77 -5.91 7.51
N ALA A 94 2.77 -6.20 8.35
CA ALA A 94 2.76 -5.77 9.74
C ALA A 94 3.97 -6.31 10.53
N MET A 95 4.36 -7.57 10.30
CA MET A 95 5.56 -8.17 10.89
C MET A 95 6.84 -7.52 10.37
N LEU A 96 6.94 -7.24 9.06
CA LEU A 96 8.10 -6.54 8.51
C LEU A 96 8.26 -5.15 9.16
N LEU A 97 7.18 -4.40 9.31
CA LEU A 97 7.22 -3.07 9.95
C LEU A 97 7.57 -3.13 11.45
N SER A 98 7.10 -4.16 12.16
CA SER A 98 7.17 -4.23 13.62
C SER A 98 8.37 -5.01 14.15
N TYR A 99 8.84 -6.03 13.43
CA TYR A 99 9.90 -6.93 13.91
C TYR A 99 11.27 -6.65 13.28
N LEU A 100 11.33 -5.89 12.17
CA LEU A 100 12.57 -5.50 11.52
C LEU A 100 12.79 -3.99 11.67
N PRO A 101 13.62 -3.54 12.63
CA PRO A 101 13.88 -2.11 12.85
C PRO A 101 14.33 -1.37 11.58
N ASP A 102 15.18 -2.03 10.78
CA ASP A 102 15.78 -1.45 9.56
C ASP A 102 14.84 -1.44 8.35
N PHE A 103 13.72 -2.15 8.40
CA PHE A 103 12.77 -2.17 7.29
C PHE A 103 12.05 -0.82 7.18
N PHE A 104 12.09 -0.23 5.98
CA PHE A 104 11.52 1.07 5.67
C PHE A 104 12.01 2.18 6.63
N ASN A 105 13.26 2.09 7.07
CA ASN A 105 13.87 3.02 8.01
C ASN A 105 14.53 4.20 7.27
N TYR A 106 13.69 5.06 6.71
CA TYR A 106 14.12 6.30 6.04
C TYR A 106 13.74 7.49 6.93
N TYR A 107 14.71 8.35 7.26
CA TYR A 107 14.49 9.54 8.09
C TYR A 107 13.36 10.41 7.54
N ILE A 108 13.38 10.66 6.23
CA ILE A 108 12.38 11.49 5.55
C ILE A 108 10.97 10.88 5.55
N TYR A 109 10.85 9.56 5.68
CA TYR A 109 9.57 8.84 5.69
C TYR A 109 9.19 8.31 7.08
N SER A 110 9.85 8.79 8.14
CA SER A 110 9.58 8.38 9.52
C SER A 110 8.09 8.51 9.88
N GLU A 111 7.46 9.63 9.54
CA GLU A 111 6.01 9.84 9.76
C GLU A 111 5.16 8.81 8.99
N VAL A 112 5.51 8.50 7.74
CA VAL A 112 4.80 7.48 6.95
C VAL A 112 4.92 6.09 7.59
N LYS A 113 6.11 5.73 8.09
CA LYS A 113 6.31 4.47 8.85
C LYS A 113 5.41 4.43 10.08
N TYR A 114 5.31 5.52 10.84
CA TYR A 114 4.42 5.59 12.00
C TYR A 114 2.94 5.56 11.63
N MET A 115 2.53 6.13 10.48
CA MET A 115 1.15 5.99 9.99
C MET A 115 0.81 4.53 9.69
N LEU A 116 1.72 3.79 9.04
CA LEU A 116 1.54 2.36 8.77
C LEU A 116 1.48 1.56 10.09
N MET A 117 2.38 1.83 11.03
CA MET A 117 2.39 1.19 12.36
C MET A 117 1.15 1.51 13.18
N PHE A 118 0.59 2.72 13.06
CA PHE A 118 -0.66 3.09 13.71
C PHE A 118 -1.81 2.19 13.25
N TYR A 119 -1.95 1.97 11.94
CA TYR A 119 -2.95 1.01 11.43
C TYR A 119 -2.73 -0.41 11.98
N VAL A 120 -1.47 -0.88 12.01
CA VAL A 120 -1.15 -2.19 12.59
C VAL A 120 -1.59 -2.26 14.05
N LYS A 121 -1.28 -1.23 14.85
CA LYS A 121 -1.66 -1.15 16.25
C LYS A 121 -3.18 -1.12 16.45
N GLU A 122 -3.88 -0.24 15.76
CA GLU A 122 -5.35 -0.12 15.87
C GLU A 122 -6.07 -1.44 15.59
N THR A 123 -5.61 -2.17 14.57
CA THR A 123 -6.22 -3.45 14.17
C THR A 123 -5.83 -4.63 15.06
N LEU A 124 -4.75 -4.52 15.82
CA LEU A 124 -4.37 -5.49 16.86
C LEU A 124 -5.11 -5.21 18.18
N ASP A 125 -5.23 -3.94 18.56
CA ASP A 125 -5.86 -3.51 19.81
C ASP A 125 -7.39 -3.69 19.77
N ASP A 126 -8.03 -3.48 18.61
CA ASP A 126 -9.46 -3.73 18.40
C ASP A 126 -9.72 -4.56 17.12
N PRO A 127 -9.57 -5.90 17.18
CA PRO A 127 -9.73 -6.79 16.03
C PRO A 127 -11.11 -6.74 15.36
N LYS A 128 -12.12 -6.19 16.06
CA LYS A 128 -13.47 -6.02 15.51
C LYS A 128 -13.51 -4.98 14.38
N ILE A 129 -12.52 -4.08 14.30
CA ILE A 129 -12.38 -3.14 13.19
C ILE A 129 -12.21 -3.88 11.87
N GLU A 130 -11.57 -5.06 11.86
CA GLU A 130 -11.32 -5.83 10.64
C GLU A 130 -12.11 -7.14 10.55
N ALA A 131 -13.19 -7.28 11.34
CA ALA A 131 -14.01 -8.49 11.35
C ALA A 131 -14.81 -8.63 10.04
N VAL A 132 -14.27 -9.39 9.07
CA VAL A 132 -14.84 -9.56 7.71
C VAL A 132 -16.28 -10.08 7.70
N ASN A 133 -16.69 -10.85 8.73
CA ASN A 133 -18.01 -11.44 8.83
C ASN A 133 -19.07 -10.50 9.46
N LYS A 134 -18.69 -9.31 9.92
CA LYS A 134 -19.59 -8.39 10.61
C LYS A 134 -19.83 -7.12 9.80
N ARG A 135 -21.09 -6.82 9.48
CA ARG A 135 -21.47 -5.59 8.78
C ARG A 135 -22.07 -4.58 9.73
N HIS A 136 -21.84 -3.30 9.46
CA HIS A 136 -22.14 -2.19 10.34
C HIS A 136 -23.11 -1.21 9.67
N LYS A 137 -24.14 -0.78 10.39
CA LYS A 137 -24.98 0.35 9.97
C LYS A 137 -24.15 1.64 10.06
N ILE A 138 -24.56 2.68 9.33
CA ILE A 138 -23.89 3.99 9.39
C ILE A 138 -23.88 4.58 10.81
N SER A 139 -24.85 4.23 11.66
CA SER A 139 -24.92 4.64 13.06
C SER A 139 -23.97 3.89 13.99
N ASP A 140 -23.34 2.80 13.54
CA ASP A 140 -22.47 1.99 14.38
C ASP A 140 -21.07 2.62 14.50
N THR A 141 -20.51 2.64 15.70
CA THR A 141 -19.14 3.12 15.95
C THR A 141 -18.11 2.45 15.04
N TYR A 142 -18.27 1.15 14.76
CA TYR A 142 -17.34 0.40 13.93
C TYR A 142 -17.40 0.76 12.45
N TYR A 143 -18.55 1.22 11.94
CA TYR A 143 -18.62 1.80 10.61
C TYR A 143 -17.71 3.02 10.52
N HIS A 144 -17.86 3.96 11.46
CA HIS A 144 -17.06 5.17 11.49
C HIS A 144 -15.57 4.90 11.71
N LYS A 145 -15.21 3.94 12.59
CA LYS A 145 -13.82 3.51 12.78
C LYS A 145 -13.22 2.95 11.49
N GLN A 146 -13.93 2.06 10.79
CA GLN A 146 -13.47 1.51 9.51
C GLN A 146 -13.30 2.60 8.45
N SER A 147 -14.27 3.49 8.29
CA SER A 147 -14.19 4.59 7.32
C SER A 147 -13.05 5.57 7.64
N ALA A 148 -12.87 5.93 8.92
CA ALA A 148 -11.80 6.81 9.35
C ALA A 148 -10.43 6.17 9.12
N LEU A 149 -10.27 4.89 9.49
CA LEU A 149 -9.03 4.15 9.30
C LEU A 149 -8.70 3.96 7.82
N PHE A 150 -9.69 3.66 6.98
CA PHE A 150 -9.51 3.60 5.53
C PHE A 150 -9.02 4.93 4.95
N LYS A 151 -9.66 6.06 5.29
CA LYS A 151 -9.24 7.40 4.85
C LYS A 151 -7.83 7.74 5.33
N TYR A 152 -7.53 7.41 6.58
CA TYR A 152 -6.22 7.64 7.18
C TYR A 152 -5.12 6.89 6.42
N ILE A 153 -5.30 5.60 6.16
CA ILE A 153 -4.33 4.81 5.38
C ILE A 153 -4.24 5.33 3.94
N TYR A 154 -5.36 5.70 3.32
CA TYR A 154 -5.35 6.21 1.95
C TYR A 154 -4.51 7.49 1.83
N SER A 155 -4.54 8.37 2.85
CA SER A 155 -3.76 9.60 2.88
C SER A 155 -2.23 9.38 2.85
N ILE A 156 -1.75 8.16 3.08
CA ILE A 156 -0.32 7.82 2.97
C ILE A 156 0.20 8.04 1.54
N TYR A 157 -0.62 7.85 0.50
CA TYR A 157 -0.24 8.20 -0.87
C TYR A 157 0.15 9.68 -0.99
N ASP A 158 -0.71 10.56 -0.49
CA ASP A 158 -0.47 12.01 -0.52
C ASP A 158 0.70 12.39 0.37
N LYS A 159 0.86 11.72 1.52
CA LYS A 159 1.99 11.96 2.42
C LYS A 159 3.34 11.60 1.81
N LEU A 160 3.43 10.45 1.13
CA LEU A 160 4.62 10.01 0.42
C LEU A 160 5.03 11.03 -0.65
N LEU A 161 4.06 11.50 -1.44
CA LEU A 161 4.29 12.53 -2.46
C LEU A 161 4.72 13.86 -1.84
N TYR A 162 4.01 14.31 -0.80
CA TYR A 162 4.31 15.54 -0.08
C TYR A 162 5.73 15.55 0.48
N VAL A 163 6.18 14.46 1.11
CA VAL A 163 7.55 14.34 1.62
C VAL A 163 8.56 14.56 0.50
N ASN A 164 8.38 13.90 -0.65
CA ASN A 164 9.30 14.01 -1.78
C ASN A 164 9.36 15.42 -2.36
N LEU A 165 8.20 16.04 -2.54
CA LEU A 165 8.10 17.43 -3.00
C LEU A 165 8.80 18.38 -2.02
N HIS A 166 8.47 18.26 -0.74
CA HIS A 166 9.02 19.13 0.30
C HIS A 166 10.53 19.00 0.44
N VAL A 167 11.06 17.77 0.47
CA VAL A 167 12.51 17.52 0.53
C VAL A 167 13.19 18.06 -0.73
N THR A 168 12.63 17.78 -1.92
CA THR A 168 13.20 18.24 -3.18
C THR A 168 13.22 19.77 -3.29
N GLN A 169 12.16 20.44 -2.85
CA GLN A 169 12.08 21.90 -2.85
C GLN A 169 13.02 22.53 -1.80
N LYS A 170 12.97 22.03 -0.55
CA LYS A 170 13.76 22.58 0.57
C LYS A 170 15.27 22.51 0.32
N PHE A 171 15.73 21.47 -0.36
CA PHE A 171 17.14 21.24 -0.66
C PHE A 171 17.49 21.49 -2.14
N GLU A 172 16.57 22.11 -2.90
CA GLU A 172 16.75 22.49 -4.31
C GLU A 172 17.28 21.34 -5.19
N LEU A 173 16.84 20.12 -4.91
CA LEU A 173 17.37 18.93 -5.57
C LEU A 173 16.95 18.85 -7.05
N ASN A 174 15.80 19.45 -7.38
CA ASN A 174 15.28 19.59 -8.74
C ASN A 174 14.54 20.92 -8.91
N ASN A 175 14.51 21.44 -10.14
CA ASN A 175 13.63 22.54 -10.54
C ASN A 175 12.19 22.05 -10.76
N LEU A 176 11.51 21.63 -9.69
CA LEU A 176 10.08 21.34 -9.75
C LEU A 176 9.31 22.66 -9.73
N THR A 177 8.60 22.96 -10.82
CA THR A 177 7.62 24.05 -10.84
C THR A 177 6.54 23.76 -9.81
N GLU A 178 6.23 24.75 -8.98
CA GLU A 178 5.16 24.66 -7.99
C GLU A 178 3.82 24.51 -8.72
N GLN A 179 3.13 23.39 -8.49
CA GLN A 179 1.82 23.12 -9.07
C GLN A 179 0.75 23.25 -7.99
N LYS A 180 -0.44 23.72 -8.37
CA LYS A 180 -1.56 23.91 -7.44
C LYS A 180 -2.13 22.58 -6.92
N HIS A 181 -2.02 21.50 -7.70
CA HIS A 181 -2.58 20.19 -7.36
C HIS A 181 -1.64 19.07 -7.81
N TYR A 182 -1.04 18.38 -6.86
CA TYR A 182 -0.23 17.20 -7.09
C TYR A 182 -1.07 15.92 -6.92
N GLN A 183 -0.80 14.90 -7.72
CA GLN A 183 -1.45 13.59 -7.67
C GLN A 183 -0.40 12.49 -7.60
N PHE A 184 -0.58 11.52 -6.70
CA PHE A 184 0.40 10.45 -6.49
C PHE A 184 0.79 9.72 -7.79
N SER A 185 -0.18 9.26 -8.59
CA SER A 185 0.13 8.46 -9.78
C SER A 185 0.84 9.25 -10.89
N ALA A 186 0.67 10.57 -10.93
CA ALA A 186 1.32 11.43 -11.93
C ALA A 186 2.69 11.96 -11.46
N ASP A 187 2.79 12.35 -10.18
CA ASP A 187 3.89 13.20 -9.71
C ASP A 187 4.90 12.47 -8.80
N PHE A 188 4.57 11.28 -8.30
CA PHE A 188 5.44 10.57 -7.36
C PHE A 188 6.80 10.22 -7.97
N LEU A 189 6.85 9.76 -9.23
CA LEU A 189 8.12 9.45 -9.89
C LEU A 189 8.99 10.71 -10.02
N LYS A 190 8.43 11.78 -10.57
CA LYS A 190 9.15 13.02 -10.85
C LYS A 190 9.71 13.64 -9.56
N SER A 191 8.91 13.66 -8.50
CA SER A 191 9.32 14.17 -7.19
C SER A 191 10.34 13.29 -6.48
N SER A 192 10.41 12.00 -6.78
CA SER A 192 11.36 11.07 -6.15
C SER A 192 12.67 10.87 -6.91
N LEU A 193 12.81 11.38 -8.14
CA LEU A 193 14.03 11.19 -8.96
C LEU A 193 15.36 11.41 -8.21
N PRO A 194 15.54 12.45 -7.38
CA PRO A 194 16.80 12.67 -6.64
C PRO A 194 17.11 11.55 -5.64
N LEU A 195 16.05 10.96 -5.09
CA LEU A 195 16.10 9.96 -4.03
C LEU A 195 16.31 8.54 -4.60
N ILE A 196 16.08 8.33 -5.89
CA ILE A 196 16.26 7.03 -6.56
C ILE A 196 17.74 6.78 -6.83
N LYS A 197 18.22 5.53 -6.66
CA LYS A 197 19.64 5.16 -6.77
C LYS A 197 20.28 5.58 -8.09
N ASP A 198 19.66 5.19 -9.20
CA ASP A 198 20.18 5.39 -10.55
C ASP A 198 19.06 5.35 -11.60
N GLY A 199 19.42 5.59 -12.87
CA GLY A 199 18.46 5.59 -13.98
C GLY A 199 17.80 4.24 -14.27
N ILE A 200 18.44 3.11 -13.93
CA ILE A 200 17.84 1.77 -14.09
C ILE A 200 16.74 1.59 -13.06
N MET A 201 17.00 1.96 -11.80
CA MET A 201 16.00 1.91 -10.73
C MET A 201 14.84 2.89 -11.00
N ALA A 202 15.13 4.06 -11.58
CA ALA A 202 14.10 5.01 -11.99
C ALA A 202 13.14 4.42 -13.05
N ARG A 203 13.70 3.74 -14.07
CA ARG A 203 12.89 3.04 -15.07
C ARG A 203 12.06 1.91 -14.47
N LYS A 204 12.60 1.15 -13.52
CA LYS A 204 11.84 0.08 -12.84
C LYS A 204 10.67 0.65 -12.03
N MET A 205 10.92 1.72 -11.29
CA MET A 205 9.87 2.45 -10.56
C MET A 205 8.81 3.00 -11.51
N GLU A 206 9.20 3.56 -12.66
CA GLU A 206 8.26 4.04 -13.69
C GLU A 206 7.36 2.92 -14.22
N VAL A 207 7.94 1.76 -14.54
CA VAL A 207 7.18 0.59 -15.01
C VAL A 207 6.18 0.14 -13.95
N PHE A 208 6.62 0.06 -12.69
CA PHE A 208 5.74 -0.27 -11.56
C PHE A 208 4.60 0.73 -11.41
N LEU A 209 4.88 2.04 -11.37
CA LEU A 209 3.85 3.07 -11.20
C LEU A 209 2.85 3.10 -12.35
N LYS A 210 3.30 2.88 -13.59
CA LYS A 210 2.41 2.74 -14.75
C LYS A 210 1.51 1.51 -14.64
N ALA A 211 2.02 0.40 -14.11
CA ALA A 211 1.22 -0.80 -13.86
C ALA A 211 0.20 -0.57 -12.73
N LEU A 212 0.62 0.08 -11.64
CA LEU A 212 -0.23 0.46 -10.51
C LEU A 212 -1.38 1.37 -10.97
N ASP A 213 -1.09 2.44 -11.69
CA ASP A 213 -2.07 3.43 -12.16
C ASP A 213 -3.13 2.82 -13.07
N ARG A 214 -2.75 1.81 -13.87
CA ARG A 214 -3.67 1.06 -14.76
C ARG A 214 -4.39 -0.10 -14.08
N SER A 215 -4.00 -0.45 -12.85
CA SER A 215 -4.53 -1.63 -12.17
C SER A 215 -5.99 -1.43 -11.75
N SER A 216 -6.80 -2.48 -11.89
CA SER A 216 -8.17 -2.47 -11.37
C SER A 216 -8.21 -2.25 -9.86
N ALA A 217 -7.18 -2.72 -9.13
CA ALA A 217 -7.10 -2.57 -7.69
C ALA A 217 -6.98 -1.09 -7.27
N PHE A 218 -6.12 -0.32 -7.96
CA PHE A 218 -5.94 1.10 -7.65
C PHE A 218 -7.19 1.92 -7.96
N HIS A 219 -7.83 1.66 -9.11
CA HIS A 219 -9.09 2.31 -9.46
C HIS A 219 -10.21 1.96 -8.49
N TYR A 220 -10.32 0.69 -8.09
CA TYR A 220 -11.31 0.22 -7.12
C TYR A 220 -11.18 0.95 -5.77
N ILE A 221 -9.97 1.02 -5.21
CA ILE A 221 -9.70 1.73 -3.95
C ILE A 221 -9.96 3.24 -4.08
N ARG A 222 -9.61 3.86 -5.21
CA ARG A 222 -9.87 5.30 -5.45
C ARG A 222 -11.36 5.61 -5.53
N ILE A 223 -12.14 4.77 -6.23
CA ILE A 223 -13.59 4.92 -6.32
C ILE A 223 -14.23 4.73 -4.93
N LEU A 224 -13.77 3.71 -4.19
CA LEU A 224 -14.23 3.48 -2.82
C LEU A 224 -13.93 4.68 -1.91
N ARG A 225 -12.74 5.29 -2.01
CA ARG A 225 -12.38 6.50 -1.26
C ARG A 225 -13.36 7.63 -1.54
N ASN A 226 -13.66 7.90 -2.81
CA ASN A 226 -14.64 8.92 -3.17
C ASN A 226 -16.05 8.57 -2.64
N ASN A 227 -16.45 7.30 -2.66
CA ASN A 227 -17.72 6.85 -2.11
C ASN A 227 -17.81 7.09 -0.59
N VAL A 228 -16.75 6.73 0.16
CA VAL A 228 -16.64 6.89 1.61
C VAL A 228 -16.54 8.37 2.05
N GLU A 229 -16.15 9.28 1.15
CA GLU A 229 -16.08 10.72 1.41
C GLU A 229 -17.33 11.50 0.97
N HIS A 230 -17.95 11.12 -0.14
CA HIS A 230 -18.89 12.00 -0.84
C HIS A 230 -20.25 11.39 -1.14
N ASN A 231 -20.44 10.07 -0.99
CA ASN A 231 -21.74 9.48 -1.32
C ASN A 231 -22.74 9.53 -0.18
N PHE A 232 -23.99 9.87 -0.53
CA PHE A 232 -25.15 9.69 0.33
C PHE A 232 -25.50 8.22 0.39
N ILE A 233 -24.97 7.55 1.41
CA ILE A 233 -25.19 6.13 1.64
C ILE A 233 -26.59 5.93 2.22
N ASN A 234 -27.34 4.96 1.69
CA ASN A 234 -28.62 4.57 2.28
C ASN A 234 -28.39 4.08 3.72
N PRO A 235 -28.97 4.74 4.75
CA PRO A 235 -28.70 4.45 6.15
C PRO A 235 -29.18 3.05 6.59
N GLU A 236 -30.05 2.40 5.82
CA GLU A 236 -30.50 1.05 6.10
C GLU A 236 -29.53 -0.05 5.68
N LEU A 237 -28.58 0.28 4.79
CA LEU A 237 -27.56 -0.66 4.36
C LEU A 237 -26.48 -0.84 5.44
N ARG A 238 -25.90 -2.04 5.47
CA ARG A 238 -24.80 -2.38 6.37
C ARG A 238 -23.54 -2.66 5.56
N PHE A 239 -22.45 -2.03 5.93
CA PHE A 239 -21.19 -2.09 5.20
C PHE A 239 -20.09 -2.74 6.04
N ASN A 240 -19.08 -3.26 5.34
CA ASN A 240 -17.83 -3.68 5.93
C ASN A 240 -16.73 -3.31 4.94
N TYR A 241 -15.75 -2.52 5.38
CA TYR A 241 -14.64 -2.08 4.54
C TYR A 241 -13.31 -2.78 4.90
N ALA A 242 -13.35 -3.86 5.70
CA ALA A 242 -12.15 -4.52 6.22
C ALA A 242 -11.26 -5.06 5.11
N LEU A 243 -11.83 -5.80 4.14
CA LEU A 243 -11.05 -6.38 3.04
C LEU A 243 -10.48 -5.30 2.11
N GLN A 244 -11.23 -4.24 1.87
CA GLN A 244 -10.77 -3.11 1.06
C GLN A 244 -9.66 -2.33 1.76
N THR A 245 -9.75 -2.18 3.08
CA THR A 245 -8.71 -1.58 3.91
C THR A 245 -7.44 -2.43 3.89
N GLN A 246 -7.57 -3.76 4.02
CA GLN A 246 -6.43 -4.69 3.88
C GLN A 246 -5.81 -4.63 2.48
N LEU A 247 -6.62 -4.60 1.42
CA LEU A 247 -6.15 -4.44 0.05
C LEU A 247 -5.34 -3.15 -0.11
N LEU A 248 -5.87 -2.01 0.36
CA LEU A 248 -5.17 -0.73 0.36
C LEU A 248 -3.84 -0.81 1.12
N PHE A 249 -3.81 -1.43 2.30
CA PHE A 249 -2.58 -1.62 3.06
C PHE A 249 -1.53 -2.48 2.33
N ILE A 250 -1.96 -3.51 1.58
CA ILE A 250 -1.09 -4.35 0.74
C ILE A 250 -0.58 -3.58 -0.48
N MET A 251 -1.39 -2.69 -1.06
CA MET A 251 -0.92 -1.82 -2.13
C MET A 251 0.15 -0.84 -1.62
N LEU A 252 0.02 -0.33 -0.41
CA LEU A 252 1.07 0.45 0.25
C LEU A 252 2.31 -0.39 0.58
N MET A 253 2.16 -1.66 0.99
CA MET A 253 3.28 -2.60 1.13
C MET A 253 4.11 -2.65 -0.14
N LYS A 254 3.46 -2.77 -1.30
CA LYS A 254 4.15 -2.85 -2.58
C LYS A 254 4.98 -1.60 -2.85
N ILE A 255 4.43 -0.41 -2.57
CA ILE A 255 5.14 0.87 -2.74
C ILE A 255 6.33 0.96 -1.79
N VAL A 256 6.16 0.56 -0.53
CA VAL A 256 7.25 0.52 0.45
C VAL A 256 8.37 -0.44 0.01
N ILE A 257 8.03 -1.61 -0.53
CA ILE A 257 9.01 -2.56 -1.07
C ILE A 257 9.75 -1.96 -2.27
N GLU A 258 9.05 -1.23 -3.15
CA GLU A 258 9.65 -0.55 -4.29
C GLU A 258 10.61 0.56 -3.86
N ILE A 259 10.25 1.33 -2.82
CA ILE A 259 11.15 2.31 -2.20
C ILE A 259 12.40 1.60 -1.66
N GLU A 260 12.25 0.54 -0.88
CA GLU A 260 13.35 -0.27 -0.33
C GLU A 260 14.31 -0.80 -1.41
N PHE A 261 13.80 -1.18 -2.58
CA PHE A 261 14.63 -1.67 -3.68
C PHE A 261 15.30 -0.55 -4.48
N HIS A 262 14.58 0.55 -4.73
CA HIS A 262 14.96 1.52 -5.76
C HIS A 262 15.53 2.83 -5.21
N PHE A 263 15.28 3.18 -3.95
CA PHE A 263 15.76 4.42 -3.34
C PHE A 263 17.13 4.26 -2.70
N LYS A 264 17.92 5.33 -2.75
CA LYS A 264 19.17 5.51 -2.01
C LYS A 264 18.99 5.16 -0.53
N ARG A 265 20.02 4.67 0.16
CA ARG A 265 19.92 4.39 1.60
C ARG A 265 19.88 5.70 2.39
N ASP A 266 19.50 5.63 3.66
CA ASP A 266 19.34 6.80 4.51
C ASP A 266 20.64 7.61 4.64
N SER A 267 21.80 6.94 4.70
CA SER A 267 23.13 7.57 4.67
C SER A 267 23.33 8.44 3.43
N ASP A 268 23.00 7.90 2.26
CA ASP A 268 23.23 8.56 0.98
C ASP A 268 22.22 9.71 0.77
N ILE A 269 21.00 9.55 1.28
CA ILE A 269 20.00 10.62 1.32
C ILE A 269 20.52 11.73 2.22
N TYR A 270 20.98 11.42 3.44
CA TYR A 270 21.52 12.42 4.35
C TYR A 270 22.71 13.19 3.77
N GLU A 271 23.64 12.49 3.11
CA GLU A 271 24.76 13.11 2.40
C GLU A 271 24.29 14.03 1.26
N LEU A 272 23.30 13.58 0.47
CA LEU A 272 22.69 14.38 -0.60
C LEU A 272 22.06 15.68 -0.06
N LEU A 273 21.33 15.60 1.06
CA LEU A 273 20.66 16.75 1.66
C LEU A 273 21.67 17.74 2.27
N THR A 274 22.66 17.25 3.02
CA THR A 274 23.67 18.09 3.67
C THR A 274 24.60 18.77 2.66
N THR A 275 25.01 18.08 1.60
CA THR A 275 25.88 18.66 0.57
C THR A 275 25.22 19.85 -0.14
N ASN A 276 23.95 19.73 -0.50
CA ASN A 276 23.21 20.81 -1.16
C ASN A 276 22.87 21.95 -0.20
N HIS A 277 22.54 21.65 1.06
CA HIS A 277 22.37 22.68 2.07
C HIS A 277 23.64 23.52 2.27
N THR A 278 24.80 22.87 2.35
CA THR A 278 26.08 23.57 2.55
C THR A 278 26.49 24.41 1.35
N LYS A 279 26.28 23.93 0.11
CA LYS A 279 26.51 24.71 -1.11
C LYS A 279 25.70 26.01 -1.10
N ASN A 280 24.43 25.93 -0.71
CA ASN A 280 23.54 27.09 -0.71
C ASN A 280 23.84 28.07 0.43
N SER A 281 24.37 27.60 1.56
CA SER A 281 24.82 28.48 2.66
C SER A 281 26.08 29.28 2.34
N LYS A 282 26.89 28.87 1.36
CA LYS A 282 28.11 29.58 0.94
C LYS A 282 27.88 30.60 -0.18
N ILE A 283 26.68 30.64 -0.75
CA ILE A 283 26.30 31.50 -1.89
C ILE A 283 25.42 32.69 -1.42
N LYS A 284 25.04 32.72 -0.14
CA LYS A 284 24.35 33.86 0.51
C LYS A 284 25.33 34.65 1.37
#